data_AF-A0A915J5Z7-F1
#
_entry.id   AF-A0A915J5Z7-F1
#
_cell.length_a   1.000
_cell.length_b   1.000
_cell.length_c   1.000
_cell.angle_alpha   90.00
_cell.angle_beta   90.00
_cell.angle_gamma   90.00
#
_symmetry.space_group_name_H-M   'P 1'
#
loop_
_entity.id
_entity.type
_entity.pdbx_description
1 polymer ?
#
loop_
_entity_poly.entity_id
_entity_poly.type
_entity_poly.pdbx_seq_one_letter_code
_entity_poly.pdbx_strand_id
1 'polypeptide(L)'
;MSQESASLITNEIPVISLKSLVNCSDPNWHGVTDQALSTSTCFLIVDHGIEDELCKKVLQDLTKFFEKPVKGKLISELKNK
;
A
#
# COMPACT_ATOMS: atom_id res chain seq x y z
N MET A 1 -3.19 16.59 32.24
CA MET A 1 -2.45 15.85 31.20
C MET A 1 -3.44 14.91 30.55
N SER A 2 -3.86 15.23 29.33
CA SER A 2 -4.95 14.55 28.62
C SER A 2 -4.60 13.10 28.36
N GLN A 3 -5.49 12.18 28.75
CA GLN A 3 -5.47 10.82 28.22
C GLN A 3 -6.04 10.89 26.81
N GLU A 4 -5.16 10.86 25.82
CA GLU A 4 -5.56 10.67 24.43
C GLU A 4 -5.86 9.18 24.28
N SER A 5 -7.11 8.83 24.56
CA SER A 5 -7.68 7.53 24.24
C SER A 5 -7.55 7.37 22.73
N ALA A 6 -6.56 6.62 22.26
CA ALA A 6 -6.52 6.17 20.88
C ALA A 6 -7.82 5.38 20.66
N SER A 7 -8.81 6.01 20.03
CA SER A 7 -10.02 5.33 19.63
C SER A 7 -9.57 4.17 18.76
N LEU A 8 -9.96 2.96 19.14
CA LEU A 8 -9.86 1.80 18.28
C LEU A 8 -10.72 2.12 17.05
N ILE A 9 -10.07 2.66 16.01
CA ILE A 9 -10.60 2.81 14.67
C ILE A 9 -10.96 1.40 14.19
N THR A 10 -12.20 1.00 14.49
CA THR A 10 -12.86 -0.20 14.00
C THR A 10 -13.80 0.16 12.86
N ASN A 11 -13.42 1.15 12.05
CA ASN A 11 -14.01 1.31 10.74
C ASN A 11 -13.33 0.27 9.85
N GLU A 12 -14.10 -0.68 9.31
CA GLU A 12 -13.61 -1.61 8.29
C GLU A 12 -12.85 -0.81 7.22
N ILE A 13 -11.57 -1.13 7.01
CA ILE A 13 -10.74 -0.39 6.06
C ILE A 13 -11.35 -0.56 4.67
N PRO A 14 -11.73 0.52 3.97
CA PRO A 14 -12.38 0.42 2.67
C PRO A 14 -11.50 -0.34 1.68
N VAL A 15 -12.11 -1.27 0.94
CA VAL A 15 -11.45 -2.02 -0.14
C VAL A 15 -11.92 -1.46 -1.48
N ILE A 16 -10.99 -0.98 -2.29
CA ILE A 16 -11.23 -0.35 -3.59
C ILE A 16 -10.69 -1.27 -4.69
N SER A 17 -11.56 -1.76 -5.57
CA SER A 17 -11.16 -2.50 -6.77
C SER A 17 -10.81 -1.53 -7.91
N LEU A 18 -9.64 -1.68 -8.53
CA LEU A 18 -9.28 -0.91 -9.73
C LEU A 18 -9.79 -1.52 -11.04
N LYS A 19 -10.40 -2.72 -11.03
CA LYS A 19 -11.05 -3.28 -12.23
C LYS A 19 -12.17 -2.37 -12.73
N SER A 20 -12.90 -1.72 -11.82
CA SER A 20 -13.94 -0.75 -12.17
C SER A 20 -13.40 0.56 -12.76
N LEU A 21 -12.12 0.90 -12.52
CA LEU A 21 -11.47 2.10 -13.07
C LEU A 21 -11.17 1.97 -14.56
N VAL A 22 -10.78 0.77 -14.99
CA VAL A 22 -10.37 0.51 -16.37
C VAL A 22 -11.55 0.56 -17.33
N ASN A 23 -12.77 0.34 -16.82
CA ASN A 23 -14.01 0.56 -17.54
C ASN A 23 -14.48 2.03 -17.39
N CYS A 24 -13.79 2.98 -18.04
CA CYS A 24 -14.17 4.41 -18.11
C CYS A 24 -15.60 4.68 -18.65
N SER A 25 -16.36 3.64 -18.98
CA SER A 25 -17.76 3.72 -19.40
C SER A 25 -18.74 3.79 -18.22
N ASP A 26 -18.30 3.56 -16.97
CA ASP A 26 -19.16 3.68 -15.79
C ASP A 26 -19.17 5.13 -15.26
N PRO A 27 -20.30 5.87 -15.39
CA PRO A 27 -20.40 7.24 -14.90
C PRO A 27 -20.31 7.36 -13.37
N ASN A 28 -20.40 6.26 -12.62
CA ASN A 28 -20.30 6.25 -11.16
C ASN A 28 -18.89 5.99 -10.62
N TRP A 29 -17.88 5.85 -11.48
CA TRP A 29 -16.50 5.55 -11.09
C TRP A 29 -15.94 6.53 -10.03
N HIS A 30 -16.15 7.84 -10.23
CA HIS A 30 -15.65 8.86 -9.31
C HIS A 30 -16.28 8.74 -7.90
N GLY A 31 -17.54 8.30 -7.80
CA GLY A 31 -18.28 8.31 -6.54
C GLY A 31 -17.70 7.38 -5.48
N VAL A 32 -17.17 6.22 -5.86
CA VAL A 32 -16.66 5.23 -4.90
C VAL A 32 -15.28 5.62 -4.37
N THR A 33 -14.41 6.15 -5.23
CA THR A 33 -13.08 6.63 -4.82
C THR A 33 -13.18 7.91 -4.01
N ASP A 34 -14.02 8.85 -4.43
CA ASP A 34 -14.14 10.16 -3.77
C ASP A 34 -14.80 10.02 -2.39
N GLN A 35 -15.76 9.09 -2.25
CA GLN A 35 -16.35 8.77 -0.96
C GLN A 35 -15.33 8.09 -0.03
N ALA A 36 -14.61 7.07 -0.50
CA ALA A 36 -13.61 6.38 0.32
C ALA A 36 -12.48 7.33 0.76
N LEU A 37 -12.01 8.21 -0.13
CA LEU A 37 -10.98 9.21 0.15
C LEU A 37 -11.46 10.32 1.10
N SER A 38 -12.75 10.66 1.08
CA SER A 38 -13.30 11.70 1.96
C SER A 38 -13.64 11.19 3.36
N THR A 39 -13.95 9.89 3.52
CA THR A 39 -14.34 9.32 4.82
C THR A 39 -13.25 8.54 5.53
N SER A 40 -12.16 8.17 4.85
CA SER A 40 -11.13 7.30 5.42
C SER A 40 -9.72 7.79 5.11
N THR A 41 -8.85 7.73 6.13
CA THR A 41 -7.43 8.11 6.02
C THR A 41 -6.58 7.01 5.39
N CYS A 42 -7.10 5.79 5.30
CA CYS A 42 -6.46 4.65 4.67
C CYS A 42 -7.51 3.77 3.95
N PHE A 43 -7.05 3.03 2.95
CA PHE A 43 -7.84 2.10 2.16
C PHE A 43 -6.93 1.01 1.59
N LEU A 44 -7.52 -0.13 1.23
CA LEU A 44 -6.85 -1.24 0.57
C LEU A 44 -7.22 -1.23 -0.91
N ILE A 45 -6.23 -1.39 -1.78
CA ILE A 45 -6.46 -1.51 -3.22
C ILE A 45 -6.40 -2.98 -3.61
N VAL A 46 -7.39 -3.44 -4.37
CA VAL A 46 -7.42 -4.76 -5.02
C VAL A 46 -7.57 -4.60 -6.53
N ASP A 47 -7.33 -5.68 -7.27
CA ASP A 47 -7.38 -5.67 -8.73
C ASP A 47 -6.48 -4.59 -9.36
N HIS A 48 -5.37 -4.26 -8.70
CA HIS A 48 -4.44 -3.20 -9.10
C HIS A 48 -3.63 -3.51 -10.37
N GLY A 49 -3.85 -4.68 -10.99
CA GLY A 49 -3.15 -5.10 -12.20
C GLY A 49 -1.69 -5.48 -12.00
N ILE A 50 -1.22 -5.59 -10.75
CA ILE A 50 0.14 -6.06 -10.42
C ILE A 50 0.04 -7.56 -10.18
N GLU A 51 0.91 -8.32 -10.83
CA GLU A 51 0.98 -9.77 -10.69
C GLU A 51 1.44 -10.18 -9.28
N ASP A 52 0.76 -11.15 -8.67
CA ASP A 52 1.07 -11.64 -7.33
C ASP A 52 2.52 -12.15 -7.20
N GLU A 53 3.04 -12.81 -8.24
CA GLU A 53 4.41 -13.31 -8.27
C GLU A 53 5.45 -12.18 -8.25
N LEU A 54 5.13 -11.02 -8.84
CA LEU A 54 5.98 -9.85 -8.76
C LEU A 54 6.03 -9.30 -7.33
N CYS A 55 4.88 -9.20 -6.66
CA CYS A 55 4.80 -8.78 -5.25
C CYS A 55 5.60 -9.72 -4.34
N LYS A 56 5.47 -11.04 -4.53
CA LYS A 56 6.24 -12.05 -3.78
C LYS A 56 7.74 -11.90 -4.01
N LYS A 57 8.16 -11.72 -5.25
CA LYS A 57 9.58 -11.52 -5.60
C LYS A 57 10.16 -10.28 -4.93
N VAL A 58 9.45 -9.14 -5.03
CA VAL A 58 9.88 -7.89 -4.38
C VAL A 58 9.99 -8.08 -2.87
N LEU A 59 9.01 -8.71 -2.25
CA LEU A 59 9.06 -8.99 -0.81
C LEU A 59 10.26 -9.86 -0.44
N GLN A 60 10.53 -10.92 -1.20
CA GLN A 60 11.70 -11.78 -0.99
C GLN A 60 13.02 -11.02 -1.14
N ASP A 61 13.14 -10.16 -2.14
CA ASP A 61 14.35 -9.37 -2.37
C ASP A 61 14.57 -8.34 -1.25
N LEU A 62 13.50 -7.74 -0.75
CA LEU A 62 13.53 -6.87 0.43
C LEU A 62 13.94 -7.66 1.69
N THR A 63 13.36 -8.84 1.94
CA THR A 63 13.75 -9.70 3.06
C THR A 63 15.24 -10.02 3.03
N LYS A 64 15.75 -10.49 1.88
CA LYS A 64 17.18 -10.78 1.69
C LYS A 64 18.06 -9.56 1.90
N PHE A 65 17.60 -8.38 1.49
CA PHE A 65 18.32 -7.12 1.73
C PHE A 65 18.38 -6.78 3.22
N PHE A 66 17.24 -6.88 3.93
CA PHE A 66 17.18 -6.50 5.34
C PHE A 66 17.86 -7.50 6.28
N GLU A 67 17.96 -8.77 5.89
CA GLU A 67 18.74 -9.81 6.59
C GLU A 67 20.26 -9.57 6.53
N LYS A 68 20.75 -8.77 5.58
CA LYS A 68 22.19 -8.44 5.52
C LYS A 68 22.60 -7.59 6.73
N PRO A 69 23.78 -7.84 7.32
CA PRO A 69 24.31 -7.03 8.41
C PRO A 69 24.38 -5.54 8.03
N VAL A 70 24.12 -4.64 8.98
CA VAL A 70 24.10 -3.18 8.77
C VAL A 70 25.41 -2.66 8.14
N LYS A 71 26.57 -3.24 8.51
CA LYS A 71 27.86 -2.91 7.89
C LYS A 71 27.92 -3.26 6.40
N GLY A 72 27.19 -4.27 5.93
CA GLY A 72 27.11 -4.62 4.51
C GLY A 72 26.17 -3.73 3.70
N LYS A 73 25.13 -3.15 4.33
CA LYS A 73 24.16 -2.24 3.67
C LYS A 73 24.80 -0.92 3.24
N LEU A 74 25.65 -0.35 4.10
CA LEU A 74 26.35 0.92 3.83
C LEU A 74 27.47 0.79 2.78
N ILE A 75 28.12 -0.38 2.67
CA ILE A 75 29.27 -0.56 1.77
C ILE A 75 28.82 -0.76 0.31
N SER A 76 27.64 -1.35 0.06
CA SER A 76 27.11 -1.49 -1.31
C SER A 76 26.66 -0.16 -1.92
N GLU A 77 26.19 0.79 -1.11
CA GLU A 77 25.78 2.12 -1.60
C GLU A 77 26.98 3.06 -1.82
N LEU A 78 28.11 2.82 -1.16
CA LEU A 78 29.35 3.60 -1.33
C LEU A 78 30.23 3.13 -2.49
N LYS A 79 29.98 1.96 -3.08
CA LYS A 79 30.79 1.42 -4.20
C LYS A 79 30.30 1.84 -5.60
N ASN A 80 29.18 2.55 -5.70
CA ASN A 80 28.61 3.05 -6.97
C ASN A 80 28.71 4.59 -7.10
N LYS A 81 29.64 5.22 -6.38
CA LYS A 81 29.98 6.64 -6.52
C LYS A 81 31.46 6.78 -6.85
#